data_AF-A0A7L3PTM9-F1
#
_entry.id   AF-A0A7L3PTM9-F1
#
_cell.length_a   1.000
_cell.length_b   1.000
_cell.length_c   1.000
_cell.angle_alpha   90.00
_cell.angle_beta   90.00
_cell.angle_gamma   90.00
#
_symmetry.space_group_name_H-M   'P 1'
#
loop_
_entity.id
_entity.type
_entity.pdbx_description
1 polymer ?
#
loop_
_entity_poly.entity_id
_entity_poly.type
_entity_poly.pdbx_seq_one_letter_code
_entity_poly.pdbx_strand_id
1 'polypeptide(L)'
;TAAANLEHFTVNFTITNLPYNSDLGKPESARFKSTKRVMNTLLDRLLKESTIGPDFHGCEATAFRYVPGRQRDETRVDAVCTYRKE
;
A
#
# COMPACT_ATOMS: atom_id res chain seq x y z
N THR A 1 -15.46 14.76 23.96
CA THR A 1 -14.41 14.20 23.08
C THR A 1 -15.10 13.57 21.89
N ALA A 2 -15.14 14.26 20.75
CA ALA A 2 -15.75 13.69 19.54
C ALA A 2 -14.92 12.45 19.14
N ALA A 3 -15.59 11.30 18.96
CA ALA A 3 -14.95 10.15 18.36
C ALA A 3 -14.45 10.57 16.97
N ALA A 4 -13.16 10.37 16.68
CA ALA A 4 -12.62 10.68 15.36
C ALA A 4 -13.38 9.82 14.32
N ASN A 5 -14.06 10.46 13.37
CA ASN A 5 -14.72 9.77 12.27
C ASN A 5 -13.64 9.28 11.28
N LEU A 6 -13.06 8.12 11.57
CA LEU A 6 -12.04 7.52 10.72
C LEU A 6 -12.71 6.71 9.61
N GLU A 7 -12.36 7.02 8.37
CA GLU A 7 -12.80 6.28 7.19
C GLU A 7 -11.60 5.69 6.43
N HIS A 8 -11.89 4.75 5.54
CA HIS A 8 -10.90 4.04 4.74
C HIS A 8 -11.13 4.24 3.24
N PHE A 9 -10.05 4.39 2.50
CA PHE A 9 -10.05 4.31 1.04
C PHE A 9 -8.97 3.33 0.57
N THR A 10 -9.19 2.77 -0.61
CA THR A 10 -8.28 1.78 -1.21
C THR A 10 -7.45 2.43 -2.31
N VAL A 11 -6.15 2.18 -2.30
CA VAL A 11 -5.23 2.59 -3.34
C VAL A 11 -4.67 1.35 -4.01
N ASN A 12 -4.89 1.22 -5.31
CA ASN A 12 -4.38 0.12 -6.11
C ASN A 12 -3.49 0.68 -7.22
N PHE A 13 -2.27 0.17 -7.32
CA PHE A 13 -1.31 0.61 -8.33
C PHE A 13 -0.40 -0.54 -8.75
N THR A 14 0.33 -0.35 -9.85
CA THR A 14 1.31 -1.33 -10.34
C THR A 14 2.69 -0.71 -10.27
N ILE A 15 3.62 -1.43 -9.67
CA ILE A 15 5.03 -1.07 -9.64
C ILE A 15 5.71 -1.80 -10.79
N THR A 16 6.18 -1.07 -11.77
CA THR A 16 6.76 -1.62 -13.00
C THR A 16 8.22 -2.03 -12.85
N ASN A 17 8.89 -1.60 -11.77
CA ASN A 17 10.28 -1.91 -11.45
C ASN A 17 10.41 -2.83 -10.22
N LEU A 18 9.36 -3.59 -9.89
CA LEU A 18 9.36 -4.58 -8.83
C LEU A 18 8.95 -5.93 -9.41
N PRO A 19 9.93 -6.78 -9.78
CA PRO A 19 9.65 -8.09 -10.30
C PRO A 19 8.86 -8.96 -9.32
N TYR A 20 7.79 -9.55 -9.82
CA TYR A 20 6.95 -10.41 -9.00
C TYR A 20 7.70 -11.70 -8.66
N ASN A 21 7.75 -11.99 -7.36
CA ASN A 21 8.24 -13.25 -6.82
C ASN A 21 7.09 -13.95 -6.07
N SER A 22 7.00 -15.28 -6.15
CA SER A 22 5.97 -16.06 -5.45
C SER A 22 5.92 -15.82 -3.93
N ASP A 23 7.05 -15.44 -3.31
CA ASP A 23 7.11 -15.08 -1.90
C ASP A 23 6.39 -13.75 -1.60
N LEU A 24 6.24 -12.86 -2.59
CA LEU A 24 5.37 -11.68 -2.47
C LEU A 24 3.89 -12.07 -2.44
N GLY A 25 3.53 -13.28 -2.88
CA GLY A 25 2.17 -13.82 -2.71
C GLY A 25 1.92 -14.45 -1.34
N LYS A 26 2.92 -14.47 -0.45
CA LYS A 26 2.90 -15.19 0.83
C LYS A 26 3.08 -14.23 2.02
N PRO A 27 2.02 -13.86 2.75
CA PRO A 27 2.07 -12.89 3.84
C PRO A 27 3.11 -13.20 4.95
N GLU A 28 3.39 -14.48 5.16
CA GLU A 28 4.33 -14.99 6.15
C GLU A 28 5.80 -14.83 5.74
N SER A 29 6.08 -14.68 4.44
CA SER A 29 7.44 -14.65 3.90
C SER A 29 8.20 -13.40 4.35
N ALA A 30 9.52 -13.55 4.52
CA ALA A 30 10.40 -12.42 4.83
C ALA A 30 10.34 -11.34 3.73
N ARG A 31 10.17 -11.76 2.46
CA ARG A 31 10.10 -10.85 1.31
C ARG A 31 8.82 -10.04 1.31
N PHE A 32 7.67 -10.64 1.62
CA PHE A 32 6.41 -9.92 1.78
C PHE A 32 6.52 -8.90 2.92
N LYS A 33 6.97 -9.34 4.10
CA LYS A 33 7.05 -8.48 5.30
C LYS A 33 7.99 -7.28 5.09
N SER A 34 9.15 -7.50 4.47
CA SER A 34 10.09 -6.41 4.14
C SER A 34 9.52 -5.45 3.10
N THR A 35 8.94 -5.98 2.01
CA THR A 35 8.32 -5.15 0.96
C THR A 35 7.15 -4.35 1.49
N LYS A 36 6.30 -4.94 2.34
CA LYS A 36 5.21 -4.25 3.05
C LYS A 36 5.70 -3.07 3.87
N ARG A 37 6.76 -3.25 4.68
CA ARG A 37 7.33 -2.17 5.50
C ARG A 37 7.79 -0.99 4.62
N VAL A 38 8.56 -1.29 3.56
CA VAL A 38 9.03 -0.26 2.62
C VAL A 38 7.84 0.44 1.97
N MET A 39 6.84 -0.32 1.53
CA MET A 39 5.66 0.23 0.85
C MET A 39 4.84 1.15 1.74
N ASN A 40 4.58 0.73 2.99
CA ASN A 40 3.87 1.55 3.97
C ASN A 40 4.60 2.88 4.20
N THR A 41 5.93 2.86 4.38
CA THR A 41 6.73 4.08 4.56
C THR A 41 6.64 5.02 3.35
N LEU A 42 6.70 4.48 2.14
CA LEU A 42 6.61 5.29 0.92
C LEU A 42 5.21 5.90 0.74
N LEU A 43 4.16 5.10 0.92
CA LEU A 43 2.77 5.58 0.81
C LEU A 43 2.44 6.60 1.88
N ASP A 44 2.87 6.36 3.13
CA ASP A 44 2.67 7.31 4.22
C ASP A 44 3.31 8.66 3.93
N ARG A 45 4.56 8.65 3.45
CA ARG A 45 5.26 9.89 3.10
C ARG A 45 4.56 10.60 1.95
N LEU A 46 4.25 9.88 0.87
CA LEU A 46 3.63 10.44 -0.32
C LEU A 46 2.29 11.11 0.00
N LEU A 47 1.44 10.44 0.79
CA LEU A 47 0.11 10.97 1.09
C LEU A 47 0.12 12.06 2.15
N LYS A 48 1.07 12.04 3.11
CA LYS A 48 1.30 13.17 4.02
C LYS A 48 1.71 14.44 3.30
N GLU A 49 2.46 14.31 2.21
CA GLU A 49 2.89 15.44 1.37
C GLU A 49 1.81 15.85 0.34
N SER A 50 0.66 15.16 0.29
CA SER A 50 -0.43 15.46 -0.64
C SER A 50 -1.50 16.39 -0.03
N THR A 51 -2.50 16.75 -0.82
CA THR A 51 -3.63 17.58 -0.37
C THR A 51 -4.48 16.94 0.74
N ILE A 52 -4.46 15.61 0.87
CA ILE A 52 -5.17 14.90 1.97
C ILE A 52 -4.33 14.82 3.25
N GLY A 53 -3.07 15.27 3.21
CA GLY A 53 -2.12 15.15 4.32
C GLY A 53 -2.62 15.61 5.69
N PRO A 54 -3.37 16.73 5.80
CA PRO A 54 -3.93 17.19 7.07
C PRO A 54 -4.86 16.18 7.76
N ASP A 55 -5.60 15.41 6.98
CA ASP A 55 -6.59 14.44 7.47
C ASP A 55 -6.10 13.00 7.40
N PHE A 56 -4.98 12.76 6.72
CA PHE A 56 -4.43 11.44 6.50
C PHE A 56 -3.79 10.85 7.76
N HIS A 57 -4.13 9.59 8.06
CA HIS A 57 -3.65 8.88 9.25
C HIS A 57 -2.56 7.83 8.95
N GLY A 58 -2.65 7.13 7.81
CA GLY A 58 -1.67 6.11 7.43
C GLY A 58 -2.19 5.13 6.38
N CYS A 59 -1.29 4.40 5.73
CA CYS A 59 -1.60 3.33 4.78
C CYS A 59 -0.96 2.02 5.16
N GLU A 60 -1.64 0.94 4.77
CA GLU A 60 -1.15 -0.42 4.89
C GLU A 60 -1.29 -1.15 3.56
N ALA A 61 -0.18 -1.59 2.99
CA ALA A 61 -0.17 -2.53 1.87
C ALA A 61 -0.73 -3.88 2.34
N THR A 62 -1.78 -4.34 1.69
CA THR A 62 -2.52 -5.57 2.04
C THR A 62 -2.14 -6.74 1.14
N ALA A 63 -1.76 -6.49 -0.11
CA ALA A 63 -1.37 -7.53 -1.05
C ALA A 63 -0.34 -7.06 -2.08
N PHE A 64 0.53 -8.00 -2.47
CA PHE A 64 1.40 -7.90 -3.64
C PHE A 64 1.03 -9.03 -4.60
N ARG A 65 0.59 -8.68 -5.81
CA ARG A 65 -0.02 -9.62 -6.75
C ARG A 65 0.69 -9.61 -8.09
N TYR A 66 0.70 -10.80 -8.69
CA TYR A 66 1.11 -10.97 -10.08
C TYR A 66 0.13 -10.26 -11.02
N VAL A 67 0.67 -9.66 -12.09
CA VAL A 67 -0.13 -9.06 -13.16
C VAL A 67 -0.14 -10.01 -14.37
N PRO A 68 -1.29 -10.64 -14.69
CA PRO A 68 -1.37 -11.54 -15.84
C PRO A 68 -1.03 -10.84 -17.16
N GLY A 69 -0.28 -11.52 -18.02
CA GLY A 69 0.09 -11.01 -19.34
C GLY A 69 1.17 -9.93 -19.35
N ARG A 70 1.74 -9.58 -18.20
CA ARG A 70 2.92 -8.72 -18.10
C ARG A 70 4.18 -9.57 -17.93
N GLN A 71 5.33 -9.05 -18.35
CA GLN A 71 6.61 -9.66 -17.98
C GLN A 71 6.70 -9.70 -16.45
N ARG A 72 7.42 -10.68 -15.88
CA ARG A 72 7.53 -10.90 -14.42
C ARG A 72 8.23 -9.75 -13.68
N ASP A 73 8.36 -8.58 -14.30
CA ASP A 73 9.04 -7.39 -13.81
C ASP A 73 8.09 -6.43 -13.08
N GLU A 74 6.78 -6.69 -13.13
CA GLU A 74 5.76 -5.86 -12.50
C GLU A 74 5.07 -6.56 -11.32
N THR A 75 4.73 -5.77 -10.29
CA THR A 75 3.94 -6.23 -9.14
C THR A 75 2.80 -5.25 -8.90
N ARG A 76 1.57 -5.77 -8.83
CA ARG A 76 0.42 -4.98 -8.38
C ARG A 76 0.40 -4.90 -6.87
N VAL A 77 0.18 -3.71 -6.35
CA VAL A 77 0.04 -3.42 -4.92
C VAL A 77 -1.41 -3.01 -4.66
N ASP A 78 -2.01 -3.61 -3.63
CA ASP A 78 -3.24 -3.10 -3.04
C ASP A 78 -2.90 -2.58 -1.64
N ALA A 79 -3.40 -1.41 -1.30
CA ALA A 79 -3.22 -0.77 0.00
C ALA A 79 -4.53 -0.17 0.50
N VAL A 80 -4.73 -0.20 1.81
CA VAL A 80 -5.84 0.47 2.47
C VAL A 80 -5.28 1.61 3.29
N CYS A 81 -5.87 2.78 3.13
CA CYS A 81 -5.44 4.03 3.74
C CYS A 81 -6.55 4.56 4.62
N THR A 82 -6.16 5.11 5.77
CA THR A 82 -7.05 5.66 6.78
C THR A 82 -6.93 7.17 6.78
N TYR A 83 -8.07 7.85 6.84
CA TYR A 83 -8.14 9.31 6.96
C TYR A 83 -9.26 9.70 7.93
N ARG A 84 -9.19 10.92 8.45
CA ARG A 84 -10.27 11.54 9.21
C ARG A 84 -11.23 12.20 8.23
N LYS A 85 -12.50 11.86 8.33
CA LYS A 85 -13.55 12.58 7.63
C LYS A 85 -14.12 13.66 8.53
N GLU A 86 -14.34 14.83 7.93
CA GLU A 86 -15.06 15.95 8.57
C GLU A 86 -16.49 15.57 8.95
#